data_AF-A0A504BW41-F1
#
_entry.id   AF-A0A504BW41-F1
#
_cell.length_a   1.000
_cell.length_b   1.000
_cell.length_c   1.000
_cell.angle_alpha   90.00
_cell.angle_beta   90.00
_cell.angle_gamma   90.00
#
_symmetry.space_group_name_H-M   'P 1'
#
loop_
_entity.id
_entity.type
_entity.pdbx_description
1 polymer ?
#
loop_
_entity_poly.entity_id
_entity_poly.type
_entity_poly.pdbx_seq_one_letter_code
_entity_poly.pdbx_strand_id
1 'polypeptide(L)'
;MARNLTNQDISWFLDMNEKGQLNLNPPYQRRSVWSPRDKRFFIDTILNNYPAPPVFLHKSLNDQGKATYHVVDGKQRIQTFIDFTQNKVRIPDDFSDVNLQGRKWVDLQRETREKFWNYVMIVEMLPDISDAAIRNIFERINRNSRKLTPQELRHAKYDGWLITRAEAEADKKEWRDFGVVTAARIKRMADAQFISELLAIVITDKVHGFDQDMLDDLYADYEDLADQPELIEDDFDQKVEAAKAYIAAMARAADVVTLDPTIIAVLKVQTHFYSLWSLLVLHVDQLPPAAEFAVIYKEFLARVGTFQGQNPEPLPDTPSVLDQAAHAYAANATGASTELPQRQTRLNALVTLIGGQETAAGEN
;
A
#
# COMPACT_ATOMS: atom_id res chain seq x y z
N MET A 1 7.32 -2.92 -39.70
CA MET A 1 7.81 -1.81 -38.87
C MET A 1 8.92 -2.35 -37.98
N ALA A 2 10.16 -1.93 -38.18
CA ALA A 2 11.27 -2.35 -37.32
C ALA A 2 11.48 -1.28 -36.23
N ARG A 3 11.48 -1.70 -34.97
CA ARG A 3 11.91 -0.87 -33.84
C ARG A 3 13.44 -0.95 -33.81
N ASN A 4 14.12 0.18 -33.72
CA ASN A 4 15.58 0.21 -33.61
C ASN A 4 15.95 0.61 -32.18
N LEU A 5 16.53 -0.33 -31.44
CA LEU A 5 17.13 -0.07 -30.13
C LEU A 5 18.55 0.43 -30.36
N THR A 6 18.89 1.54 -29.72
CA THR A 6 20.21 2.18 -29.76
C THR A 6 20.61 2.55 -28.35
N ASN A 7 21.92 2.60 -28.09
CA ASN A 7 22.46 3.08 -26.82
C ASN A 7 22.91 4.52 -27.01
N GLN A 8 22.45 5.44 -26.16
CA GLN A 8 22.90 6.83 -26.15
C GLN A 8 23.31 7.19 -24.74
N ASP A 9 24.48 7.81 -24.59
CA ASP A 9 24.90 8.36 -23.30
C ASP A 9 24.18 9.69 -22.99
N ILE A 10 24.32 10.16 -21.76
CA ILE A 10 23.70 11.44 -21.35
C ILE A 10 24.28 12.61 -22.14
N SER A 11 25.57 12.59 -22.49
CA SER A 11 26.20 13.66 -23.26
C SER A 11 25.50 13.90 -24.59
N TRP A 12 25.06 12.85 -25.29
CA TRP A 12 24.29 12.94 -26.53
C TRP A 12 22.97 13.73 -26.35
N PHE A 13 22.22 13.48 -25.27
CA PHE A 13 20.97 14.20 -25.00
C PHE A 13 21.21 15.67 -24.69
N LEU A 14 22.27 15.98 -23.94
CA LEU A 14 22.65 17.36 -23.63
C LEU A 14 23.02 18.12 -24.92
N ASP A 15 23.81 17.49 -25.78
CA ASP A 15 24.18 17.99 -27.10
C ASP A 15 22.96 18.30 -27.98
N MET A 16 22.00 17.37 -28.05
CA MET A 16 20.77 17.56 -28.82
C MET A 16 19.90 18.68 -28.25
N ASN A 17 19.87 18.83 -26.92
CA ASN A 17 19.15 19.91 -26.26
C ASN A 17 19.81 21.28 -26.56
N GLU A 18 21.13 21.38 -26.48
CA GLU A 18 21.88 22.60 -26.81
C GLU A 18 21.69 23.04 -28.26
N LYS A 19 21.63 22.08 -29.20
CA LYS A 19 21.38 22.34 -30.63
C LYS A 19 19.90 22.65 -30.95
N GLY A 20 19.03 22.64 -29.93
CA GLY A 20 17.58 22.83 -30.09
C GLY A 20 16.93 21.74 -30.93
N GLN A 21 17.49 20.53 -30.91
CA GLN A 21 17.00 19.36 -31.65
C GLN A 21 16.15 18.42 -30.80
N LEU A 22 16.05 18.67 -29.48
CA LEU A 22 15.26 17.86 -28.57
C LEU A 22 13.92 18.54 -28.28
N ASN A 23 12.80 17.91 -28.65
CA ASN A 23 11.47 18.38 -28.33
C ASN A 23 10.90 17.60 -27.12
N LEU A 24 10.89 18.27 -25.96
CA LEU A 24 10.36 17.76 -24.70
C LEU A 24 8.86 18.03 -24.49
N ASN A 25 8.18 18.73 -25.39
CA ASN A 25 6.77 19.13 -25.23
C ASN A 25 5.93 18.77 -26.47
N PRO A 26 5.81 17.48 -26.85
CA PRO A 26 4.90 17.11 -27.92
C PRO A 26 3.42 17.28 -27.49
N PRO A 27 2.53 17.60 -28.43
CA PRO A 27 1.13 17.96 -28.15
C PRO A 27 0.29 16.84 -27.51
N TYR A 28 0.75 15.58 -27.60
CA TYR A 28 0.06 14.40 -27.07
C TYR A 28 0.48 14.00 -25.64
N GLN A 29 1.34 14.78 -24.99
CA GLN A 29 1.88 14.42 -23.68
C GLN A 29 1.01 14.91 -22.52
N ARG A 30 0.85 14.07 -21.49
CA ARG A 30 0.20 14.47 -20.22
C ARG A 30 1.11 15.42 -19.44
N ARG A 31 0.51 16.34 -18.67
CA ARG A 31 1.19 17.13 -17.63
C ARG A 31 1.56 16.25 -16.42
N SER A 32 2.41 15.25 -16.61
CA SER A 32 3.04 14.53 -15.51
C SER A 32 4.32 15.27 -15.14
N VAL A 33 4.52 15.53 -13.85
CA VAL A 33 5.67 16.27 -13.32
C VAL A 33 6.29 15.42 -12.22
N TRP A 34 7.59 15.14 -12.32
CA TRP A 34 8.35 14.51 -11.24
C TRP A 34 8.52 15.47 -10.07
N SER A 35 8.30 14.98 -8.86
CA SER A 35 8.61 15.73 -7.63
C SER A 35 10.12 15.94 -7.50
N PRO A 36 10.58 16.90 -6.67
CA PRO A 36 12.00 17.03 -6.37
C PRO A 36 12.61 15.73 -5.84
N ARG A 37 11.86 14.92 -5.08
CA ARG A 37 12.33 13.62 -4.57
C ARG A 37 12.57 12.63 -5.71
N ASP A 38 11.65 12.53 -6.67
CA ASP A 38 11.80 11.64 -7.84
C ASP A 38 13.02 12.00 -8.68
N LYS A 39 13.26 13.31 -8.90
CA LYS A 39 14.45 13.77 -9.63
C LYS A 39 15.74 13.38 -8.92
N ARG A 40 15.81 13.55 -7.59
CA ARG A 40 16.99 13.17 -6.79
C ARG A 40 17.25 11.67 -6.83
N PHE A 41 16.20 10.86 -6.69
CA PHE A 41 16.29 9.39 -6.80
C PHE A 41 16.84 8.96 -8.16
N PHE A 42 16.43 9.63 -9.23
CA PHE A 42 16.96 9.33 -10.55
C PHE A 42 18.42 9.76 -10.75
N ILE A 43 18.88 10.84 -10.10
CA ILE A 43 20.32 11.17 -10.05
C ILE A 43 21.10 10.08 -9.32
N ASP A 44 20.56 9.54 -8.22
CA ASP A 44 21.18 8.39 -7.54
C ASP A 44 21.34 7.18 -8.48
N THR A 45 20.26 6.85 -9.20
CA THR A 45 20.25 5.79 -10.22
C THR A 45 21.40 5.95 -11.23
N ILE A 46 21.60 7.15 -11.74
CA ILE A 46 22.63 7.45 -12.75
C ILE A 46 24.04 7.31 -12.16
N LEU A 47 24.29 7.92 -10.99
CA LEU A 47 25.63 7.96 -10.40
C LEU A 47 26.07 6.59 -9.86
N ASN A 48 25.13 5.74 -9.44
CA ASN A 48 25.38 4.35 -9.06
C ASN A 48 25.30 3.38 -10.25
N ASN A 49 25.06 3.87 -11.47
CA ASN A 49 24.95 3.08 -12.70
C ASN A 49 23.88 1.96 -12.66
N TYR A 50 22.78 2.21 -11.96
CA TYR A 50 21.61 1.32 -11.93
C TYR A 50 20.83 1.39 -13.26
N PRO A 51 20.13 0.31 -13.67
CA PRO A 51 19.38 0.31 -14.92
C PRO A 51 18.18 1.26 -14.88
N ALA A 52 18.01 2.04 -15.96
CA ALA A 52 16.84 2.90 -16.15
C ALA A 52 15.94 2.41 -17.29
N PRO A 53 14.62 2.65 -17.23
CA PRO A 53 13.73 2.30 -18.32
C PRO A 53 14.07 3.06 -19.62
N PRO A 54 13.82 2.45 -20.79
CA PRO A 54 14.19 3.03 -22.08
C PRO A 54 13.50 4.38 -22.33
N VAL A 55 14.15 5.21 -23.13
CA VAL A 55 13.59 6.45 -23.67
C VAL A 55 13.03 6.16 -25.05
N PHE A 56 11.83 6.64 -25.33
CA PHE A 56 11.20 6.47 -26.63
C PHE A 56 11.27 7.79 -27.39
N LEU A 57 11.92 7.77 -28.56
CA LEU A 57 12.07 8.95 -29.41
C LEU A 57 11.42 8.72 -30.76
N HIS A 58 10.83 9.77 -31.31
CA HIS A 58 10.41 9.85 -32.70
C HIS A 58 11.24 10.91 -33.41
N LYS A 59 11.86 10.57 -34.54
CA LYS A 59 12.70 11.49 -35.32
C LYS A 59 11.91 12.04 -36.49
N SER A 60 11.84 13.36 -36.60
CA SER A 60 11.37 14.07 -37.79
C SER A 60 12.52 14.83 -38.44
N LEU A 61 12.39 15.10 -39.74
CA LEU A 61 13.32 15.93 -40.52
C LEU A 61 12.53 17.11 -41.08
N ASN A 62 13.10 18.31 -41.01
CA ASN A 62 12.55 19.45 -41.75
C ASN A 62 13.05 19.44 -43.21
N ASP A 63 12.54 20.36 -44.03
CA ASP A 63 12.90 20.49 -45.46
C ASP A 63 14.40 20.74 -45.72
N GLN A 64 15.14 21.16 -44.69
CA GLN A 64 16.59 21.39 -44.73
C GLN A 64 17.40 20.20 -44.21
N GLY A 65 16.75 19.07 -43.90
CA GLY A 65 17.38 17.88 -43.35
C GLY A 65 17.78 17.99 -41.87
N LYS A 66 17.37 19.06 -41.16
CA LYS A 66 17.59 19.20 -39.71
C LYS A 66 16.69 18.22 -38.98
N ALA A 67 17.30 17.30 -38.23
CA ALA A 67 16.59 16.36 -37.39
C ALA A 67 16.07 17.01 -36.11
N THR A 68 14.83 16.65 -35.74
CA THR A 68 14.24 16.92 -34.42
C THR A 68 13.82 15.60 -33.79
N TYR A 69 14.22 15.38 -32.54
CA TYR A 69 13.90 14.22 -31.74
C TYR A 69 12.77 14.57 -30.78
N HIS A 70 11.59 14.05 -31.04
CA HIS A 70 10.40 14.19 -30.21
C HIS A 70 10.40 13.12 -29.13
N VAL A 71 10.40 13.54 -27.86
CA VAL A 71 10.40 12.63 -26.72
C VAL A 71 8.99 12.11 -26.46
N VAL A 72 8.76 10.83 -26.76
CA VAL A 72 7.46 10.17 -26.58
C VAL A 72 7.30 9.66 -25.14
N ASP A 73 8.34 9.04 -24.58
CA ASP A 73 8.44 8.66 -23.18
C ASP A 73 9.86 8.91 -22.64
N GLY A 74 9.98 9.15 -21.34
CA GLY A 74 11.27 9.46 -20.69
C GLY A 74 11.58 10.95 -20.58
N LYS A 75 10.61 11.84 -20.82
CA LYS A 75 10.78 13.29 -20.64
C LYS A 75 11.33 13.66 -19.28
N GLN A 76 10.76 13.12 -18.21
CA GLN A 76 11.16 13.50 -16.86
C GLN A 76 12.59 13.05 -16.56
N ARG A 77 13.02 11.92 -17.12
CA ARG A 77 14.41 11.45 -17.09
C ARG A 77 15.34 12.46 -17.79
N ILE A 78 15.02 12.82 -19.03
CA ILE A 78 15.86 13.76 -19.80
C ILE A 78 15.89 15.15 -19.18
N GLN A 79 14.75 15.65 -18.73
CA GLN A 79 14.67 16.92 -18.03
C GLN A 79 15.49 16.90 -16.74
N THR A 80 15.54 15.76 -16.03
CA THR A 80 16.37 15.62 -14.84
C THR A 80 17.85 15.71 -15.17
N PHE A 81 18.30 15.16 -16.30
CA PHE A 81 19.69 15.31 -16.74
C PHE A 81 20.05 16.79 -16.94
N ILE A 82 19.19 17.52 -17.66
CA ILE A 82 19.36 18.93 -17.99
C ILE A 82 19.29 19.79 -16.72
N ASP A 83 18.32 19.53 -15.85
CA ASP A 83 18.14 20.28 -14.61
C ASP A 83 19.33 20.08 -13.65
N PHE A 84 19.91 18.88 -13.63
CA PHE A 84 21.09 18.60 -12.81
C PHE A 84 22.30 19.40 -13.29
N THR A 85 22.63 19.37 -14.59
CA THR A 85 23.76 20.15 -15.14
C THR A 85 23.57 21.66 -15.00
N GLN A 86 22.32 22.12 -14.85
CA GLN A 86 21.96 23.50 -14.59
C GLN A 86 21.88 23.86 -13.09
N ASN A 87 22.35 22.99 -12.18
CA ASN A 87 22.32 23.20 -10.72
C ASN A 87 20.91 23.35 -10.10
N LYS A 88 19.87 22.87 -10.77
CA LYS A 88 18.47 22.88 -10.29
C LYS A 88 18.11 21.65 -9.46
N VAL A 89 18.88 20.57 -9.60
CA VAL A 89 18.76 19.34 -8.81
C VAL A 89 20.06 19.12 -8.06
N ARG A 90 19.99 18.56 -6.85
CA ARG A 90 21.14 18.14 -6.04
C ARG A 90 21.12 16.63 -5.84
N ILE A 91 22.26 16.05 -5.49
CA ILE A 91 22.36 14.64 -5.09
C ILE A 91 21.55 14.42 -3.80
N PRO A 92 20.84 13.28 -3.64
CA PRO A 92 20.07 12.97 -2.43
C PRO A 92 20.91 13.05 -1.15
N ASP A 93 20.24 13.30 -0.03
CA ASP A 93 20.90 13.37 1.29
C ASP A 93 21.29 11.98 1.80
N ASP A 94 20.68 10.93 1.27
CA ASP A 94 20.89 9.50 1.57
C ASP A 94 21.73 8.78 0.50
N PHE A 95 22.50 9.52 -0.32
CA PHE A 95 23.37 8.93 -1.35
C PHE A 95 24.50 8.07 -0.74
N SER A 96 24.87 6.98 -1.42
CA SER A 96 25.84 5.98 -0.95
C SER A 96 27.23 6.56 -0.64
N ASP A 97 27.72 7.51 -1.45
CA ASP A 97 28.94 8.27 -1.16
C ASP A 97 28.62 9.53 -0.35
N VAL A 98 28.95 9.49 0.94
CA VAL A 98 28.75 10.59 1.90
C VAL A 98 29.37 11.91 1.41
N ASN A 99 30.47 11.86 0.65
CA ASN A 99 31.11 13.07 0.17
C ASN A 99 30.31 13.77 -0.92
N LEU A 100 29.39 13.06 -1.60
CA LEU A 100 28.57 13.59 -2.69
C LEU A 100 27.17 14.01 -2.24
N GLN A 101 26.73 13.61 -1.04
CA GLN A 101 25.42 13.95 -0.50
C GLN A 101 25.14 15.46 -0.55
N GLY A 102 23.96 15.82 -1.04
CA GLY A 102 23.50 17.21 -1.12
C GLY A 102 24.24 18.10 -2.13
N ARG A 103 25.29 17.63 -2.81
CA ARG A 103 26.05 18.42 -3.80
C ARG A 103 25.26 18.73 -5.05
N LYS A 104 25.55 19.88 -5.66
CA LYS A 104 25.06 20.26 -6.99
C LYS A 104 26.14 20.03 -8.03
N TRP A 105 25.77 20.12 -9.31
CA TRP A 105 26.68 19.91 -10.45
C TRP A 105 27.97 20.75 -10.38
N VAL A 106 27.85 22.01 -9.96
CA VAL A 106 28.99 22.94 -9.80
C VAL A 106 30.02 22.43 -8.79
N ASP A 107 29.60 21.66 -7.79
CA ASP A 107 30.44 21.15 -6.71
C ASP A 107 31.14 19.83 -7.05
N LEU A 108 30.85 19.23 -8.21
CA LEU A 108 31.35 17.92 -8.59
C LEU A 108 32.72 17.98 -9.26
N GLN A 109 33.57 17.01 -8.90
CA GLN A 109 34.84 16.77 -9.58
C GLN A 109 34.64 16.15 -10.96
N ARG A 110 35.67 16.24 -11.80
CA ARG A 110 35.65 15.74 -13.17
C ARG A 110 35.26 14.26 -13.25
N GLU A 111 35.81 13.42 -12.38
CA GLU A 111 35.52 11.98 -12.37
C GLU A 111 34.02 11.69 -12.18
N THR A 112 33.36 12.35 -11.22
CA THR A 112 31.93 12.19 -10.98
C THR A 112 31.10 12.70 -12.17
N ARG A 113 31.52 13.80 -12.80
CA ARG A 113 30.87 14.32 -14.02
C ARG A 113 31.01 13.35 -15.19
N GLU A 114 32.16 12.69 -15.32
CA GLU A 114 32.39 11.66 -16.34
C GLU A 114 31.49 10.43 -16.13
N LYS A 115 31.29 9.97 -14.88
CA LYS A 115 30.31 8.92 -14.57
C LYS A 115 28.90 9.31 -15.04
N PHE A 116 28.50 10.55 -14.77
CA PHE A 116 27.21 11.06 -15.20
C PHE A 116 27.10 11.18 -16.73
N TRP A 117 28.05 11.80 -17.41
CA TRP A 117 28.00 11.98 -18.87
C TRP A 117 27.98 10.66 -19.64
N ASN A 118 28.73 9.67 -19.16
CA ASN A 118 28.88 8.37 -19.82
C ASN A 118 27.80 7.36 -19.44
N TYR A 119 26.84 7.73 -18.58
CA TYR A 119 25.73 6.84 -18.26
C TYR A 119 24.88 6.58 -19.49
N VAL A 120 24.67 5.30 -19.82
CA VAL A 120 24.03 4.86 -21.06
C VAL A 120 22.53 4.65 -20.85
N MET A 121 21.73 5.32 -21.66
CA MET A 121 20.30 5.09 -21.79
C MET A 121 20.00 4.23 -23.01
N ILE A 122 19.11 3.26 -22.84
CA ILE A 122 18.50 2.55 -23.98
C ILE A 122 17.51 3.52 -24.64
N VAL A 123 17.74 3.82 -25.91
CA VAL A 123 16.89 4.65 -26.75
C VAL A 123 16.22 3.78 -27.79
N GLU A 124 14.90 3.84 -27.79
CA GLU A 124 14.10 3.20 -28.80
C GLU A 124 13.55 4.22 -29.79
N MET A 125 14.00 4.08 -31.04
CA MET A 125 13.54 4.91 -32.14
C MET A 125 12.24 4.34 -32.69
N LEU A 126 11.16 5.09 -32.49
CA LEU A 126 9.87 4.80 -33.10
C LEU A 126 9.94 5.14 -34.60
N PRO A 127 9.38 4.29 -35.46
CA PRO A 127 9.29 4.59 -36.88
C PRO A 127 8.47 5.86 -37.13
N ASP A 128 8.59 6.43 -38.33
CA ASP A 128 7.73 7.54 -38.74
C ASP A 128 6.28 7.05 -38.84
N ILE A 129 5.45 7.47 -37.89
CA ILE A 129 4.08 7.01 -37.70
C ILE A 129 3.20 8.19 -37.33
N SER A 130 1.92 8.12 -37.67
CA SER A 130 0.96 9.19 -37.37
C SER A 130 0.86 9.46 -35.87
N ASP A 131 0.53 10.70 -35.50
CA ASP A 131 0.30 11.10 -34.09
C ASP A 131 -0.69 10.19 -33.35
N ALA A 132 -1.68 9.64 -34.06
CA ALA A 132 -2.65 8.69 -33.51
C ALA A 132 -1.99 7.34 -33.13
N ALA A 133 -1.01 6.87 -33.91
CA ALA A 133 -0.25 5.67 -33.59
C ALA A 133 0.71 5.91 -32.40
N ILE A 134 1.36 7.08 -32.34
CA ILE A 134 2.20 7.48 -31.19
C ILE A 134 1.37 7.49 -29.90
N ARG A 135 0.16 8.07 -29.94
CA ARG A 135 -0.75 8.09 -28.79
C ARG A 135 -1.12 6.68 -28.31
N ASN A 136 -1.44 5.77 -29.24
CA ASN A 136 -1.75 4.38 -28.90
C ASN A 136 -0.56 3.64 -28.27
N ILE A 137 0.67 3.88 -28.76
CA ILE A 137 1.90 3.32 -28.16
C ILE A 137 2.07 3.85 -26.73
N PHE A 138 1.91 5.16 -26.53
CA PHE A 138 2.02 5.79 -25.22
C PHE A 138 0.98 5.25 -24.22
N GLU A 139 -0.28 5.09 -24.63
CA GLU A 139 -1.30 4.49 -23.78
C GLU A 139 -0.96 3.06 -23.36
N ARG A 140 -0.36 2.27 -24.26
CA ARG A 140 0.06 0.90 -23.98
C ARG A 140 1.25 0.83 -23.03
N ILE A 141 2.26 1.67 -23.23
CA ILE A 141 3.43 1.76 -22.33
C ILE A 141 2.97 2.09 -20.91
N ASN A 142 2.13 3.10 -20.74
CA ASN A 142 1.63 3.49 -19.42
C ASN A 142 0.67 2.46 -18.79
N ARG A 143 -0.15 1.77 -19.59
CA ARG A 143 -1.00 0.69 -19.08
C ARG A 143 -0.20 -0.49 -18.54
N ASN A 144 0.98 -0.74 -19.11
CA ASN A 144 1.88 -1.80 -18.69
C ASN A 144 2.76 -1.37 -17.50
N SER A 145 3.10 -0.09 -17.37
CA SER A 145 3.85 0.47 -16.23
C SER A 145 2.95 0.83 -15.04
N ARG A 146 2.17 -0.14 -14.52
CA ARG A 146 1.38 0.09 -13.30
C ARG A 146 2.32 0.24 -12.11
N LYS A 147 2.09 1.28 -11.29
CA LYS A 147 2.75 1.39 -9.99
C LYS A 147 2.30 0.22 -9.10
N LEU A 148 3.27 -0.43 -8.49
CA LEU A 148 3.05 -1.41 -7.44
C LEU A 148 2.36 -0.74 -6.25
N THR A 149 1.47 -1.45 -5.57
CA THR A 149 0.94 -1.03 -4.26
C THR A 149 2.06 -1.12 -3.22
N PRO A 150 1.93 -0.46 -2.05
CA PRO A 150 2.86 -0.66 -0.95
C PRO A 150 3.07 -2.13 -0.61
N GLN A 151 1.99 -2.94 -0.55
CA GLN A 151 2.12 -4.37 -0.29
C GLN A 151 2.89 -5.13 -1.39
N GLU A 152 2.65 -4.82 -2.67
CA GLU A 152 3.42 -5.44 -3.76
C GLU A 152 4.90 -5.03 -3.72
N LEU A 153 5.22 -3.84 -3.20
CA LEU A 153 6.60 -3.43 -2.92
C LEU A 153 7.20 -4.20 -1.75
N ARG A 154 6.45 -4.45 -0.67
CA ARG A 154 6.88 -5.29 0.45
C ARG A 154 7.20 -6.71 0.00
N HIS A 155 6.30 -7.32 -0.77
CA HIS A 155 6.53 -8.65 -1.36
C HIS A 155 7.78 -8.71 -2.25
N ALA A 156 8.12 -7.63 -2.94
CA ALA A 156 9.33 -7.57 -3.74
C ALA A 156 10.60 -7.26 -2.92
N LYS A 157 10.45 -6.68 -1.72
CA LYS A 157 11.56 -6.17 -0.89
C LYS A 157 11.96 -7.15 0.21
N TYR A 158 11.00 -7.84 0.81
CA TYR A 158 11.16 -8.68 2.00
C TYR A 158 10.87 -10.14 1.66
N ASP A 159 11.61 -11.06 2.28
CA ASP A 159 11.36 -12.51 2.20
C ASP A 159 11.38 -13.22 3.57
N GLY A 160 11.37 -12.44 4.66
CA GLY A 160 11.42 -12.95 6.03
C GLY A 160 10.13 -13.60 6.57
N TRP A 161 10.09 -13.72 7.91
CA TRP A 161 9.08 -14.51 8.61
C TRP A 161 7.67 -13.93 8.45
N LEU A 162 7.50 -12.62 8.66
CA LEU A 162 6.17 -12.01 8.65
C LEU A 162 5.50 -12.06 7.27
N ILE A 163 6.24 -11.83 6.19
CA ILE A 163 5.67 -11.88 4.83
C ILE A 163 5.23 -13.28 4.46
N THR A 164 6.10 -14.25 4.72
CA THR A 164 5.84 -15.66 4.49
C THR A 164 4.64 -16.12 5.31
N ARG A 165 4.54 -15.68 6.58
CA ARG A 165 3.42 -16.02 7.46
C ARG A 165 2.10 -15.40 6.99
N ALA A 166 2.09 -14.13 6.63
CA ALA A 166 0.88 -13.45 6.16
C ALA A 166 0.33 -14.06 4.86
N GLU A 167 1.20 -14.46 3.94
CA GLU A 167 0.82 -15.13 2.69
C GLU A 167 0.33 -16.56 2.94
N ALA A 168 1.02 -17.33 3.79
CA ALA A 168 0.59 -18.67 4.18
C ALA A 168 -0.78 -18.64 4.88
N GLU A 169 -1.04 -17.65 5.74
CA GLU A 169 -2.37 -17.43 6.30
C GLU A 169 -3.38 -17.08 5.21
N ALA A 170 -3.08 -16.17 4.27
CA ALA A 170 -3.99 -15.79 3.19
C ALA A 170 -4.45 -16.96 2.31
N ASP A 171 -3.64 -18.01 2.20
CA ASP A 171 -3.97 -19.21 1.45
C ASP A 171 -4.94 -20.17 2.17
N LYS A 172 -5.05 -20.08 3.50
CA LYS A 172 -5.96 -20.93 4.29
C LYS A 172 -7.43 -20.65 3.95
N LYS A 173 -8.26 -21.71 3.93
CA LYS A 173 -9.66 -21.66 3.45
C LYS A 173 -10.55 -20.79 4.33
N GLU A 174 -10.28 -20.79 5.62
CA GLU A 174 -11.01 -20.08 6.68
C GLU A 174 -11.12 -18.58 6.36
N TRP A 175 -10.05 -17.97 5.87
CA TRP A 175 -10.05 -16.54 5.51
C TRP A 175 -10.94 -16.24 4.30
N ARG A 176 -11.12 -17.20 3.37
CA ARG A 176 -12.10 -17.09 2.29
C ARG A 176 -13.52 -17.25 2.81
N ASP A 177 -13.73 -18.19 3.74
CA ASP A 177 -15.04 -18.43 4.36
C ASP A 177 -15.52 -17.20 5.17
N PHE A 178 -14.59 -16.54 5.86
CA PHE A 178 -14.86 -15.27 6.57
C PHE A 178 -15.09 -14.08 5.63
N GLY A 179 -14.76 -14.22 4.33
CA GLY A 179 -14.86 -13.13 3.36
C GLY A 179 -13.73 -12.11 3.44
N VAL A 180 -12.67 -12.40 4.20
CA VAL A 180 -11.46 -11.58 4.28
C VAL A 180 -10.64 -11.72 2.99
N VAL A 181 -10.45 -12.94 2.51
CA VAL A 181 -9.75 -13.23 1.26
C VAL A 181 -10.75 -13.39 0.12
N THR A 182 -10.58 -12.62 -0.95
CA THR A 182 -11.40 -12.71 -2.17
C THR A 182 -10.52 -12.60 -3.41
N ALA A 183 -10.98 -13.13 -4.55
CA ALA A 183 -10.27 -13.03 -5.82
C ALA A 183 -9.93 -11.58 -6.22
N ALA A 184 -10.79 -10.62 -5.85
CA ALA A 184 -10.56 -9.21 -6.10
C ALA A 184 -9.39 -8.65 -5.28
N ARG A 185 -9.22 -9.11 -4.03
CA ARG A 185 -8.18 -8.65 -3.10
C ARG A 185 -6.83 -9.29 -3.38
N ILE A 186 -6.81 -10.59 -3.71
CA ILE A 186 -5.61 -11.34 -4.13
C ILE A 186 -4.87 -10.62 -5.25
N LYS A 187 -5.61 -10.08 -6.22
CA LYS A 187 -5.05 -9.47 -7.44
C LYS A 187 -3.99 -8.39 -7.21
N ARG A 188 -4.03 -7.69 -6.07
CA ARG A 188 -3.07 -6.63 -5.68
C ARG A 188 -2.56 -6.83 -4.26
N MET A 189 -2.61 -8.07 -3.76
CA MET A 189 -2.16 -8.47 -2.42
C MET A 189 -2.86 -7.73 -1.27
N ALA A 190 -4.07 -7.21 -1.49
CA ALA A 190 -4.81 -6.45 -0.48
C ALA A 190 -5.39 -7.34 0.64
N ASP A 191 -5.41 -8.64 0.41
CA ASP A 191 -5.67 -9.68 1.40
C ASP A 191 -4.45 -9.91 2.29
N ALA A 192 -3.28 -10.17 1.71
CA ALA A 192 -2.02 -10.34 2.43
C ALA A 192 -1.71 -9.12 3.30
N GLN A 193 -1.88 -7.90 2.76
CA GLN A 193 -1.71 -6.67 3.53
C GLN A 193 -2.61 -6.62 4.77
N PHE A 194 -3.90 -6.89 4.59
CA PHE A 194 -4.85 -6.81 5.69
C PHE A 194 -4.62 -7.91 6.72
N ILE A 195 -4.26 -9.12 6.29
CA ILE A 195 -3.84 -10.18 7.21
C ILE A 195 -2.60 -9.73 7.99
N SER A 196 -1.63 -9.07 7.34
CA SER A 196 -0.47 -8.50 8.03
C SER A 196 -0.87 -7.49 9.11
N GLU A 197 -1.87 -6.63 8.84
CA GLU A 197 -2.43 -5.72 9.85
C GLU A 197 -3.07 -6.47 11.03
N LEU A 198 -3.69 -7.62 10.79
CA LEU A 198 -4.27 -8.46 11.83
C LEU A 198 -3.20 -9.19 12.66
N LEU A 199 -2.15 -9.70 12.00
CA LEU A 199 -1.02 -10.34 12.65
C LEU A 199 -0.20 -9.32 13.46
N ALA A 200 -0.10 -8.06 13.01
CA ALA A 200 0.54 -6.99 13.77
C ALA A 200 -0.06 -6.82 15.17
N ILE A 201 -1.39 -7.01 15.33
CA ILE A 201 -2.04 -6.95 16.64
C ILE A 201 -1.57 -8.10 17.53
N VAL A 202 -1.42 -9.31 16.97
CA VAL A 202 -0.95 -10.50 17.71
C VAL A 202 0.50 -10.33 18.16
N ILE A 203 1.33 -9.77 17.28
CA ILE A 203 2.77 -9.56 17.53
C ILE A 203 3.00 -8.50 18.62
N THR A 204 2.23 -7.41 18.57
CA THR A 204 2.50 -6.22 19.39
C THR A 204 1.54 -6.05 20.57
N ASP A 205 0.55 -6.94 20.69
CA ASP A 205 -0.54 -6.91 21.67
C ASP A 205 -1.24 -5.53 21.78
N LYS A 206 -1.39 -4.83 20.65
CA LYS A 206 -2.10 -3.54 20.58
C LYS A 206 -2.73 -3.27 19.22
N VAL A 207 -3.70 -2.35 19.24
CA VAL A 207 -4.36 -1.87 18.02
C VAL A 207 -3.50 -0.82 17.32
N HIS A 208 -3.43 -0.89 16.00
CA HIS A 208 -2.71 0.08 15.17
C HIS A 208 -3.63 0.87 14.26
N GLY A 209 -3.21 2.06 13.84
CA GLY A 209 -3.81 2.75 12.68
C GLY A 209 -3.38 2.13 11.36
N PHE A 210 -3.97 2.58 10.26
CA PHE A 210 -3.51 2.22 8.90
C PHE A 210 -2.32 3.08 8.51
N ASP A 211 -1.15 2.69 9.01
CA ASP A 211 0.12 3.36 8.73
C ASP A 211 1.00 2.43 7.87
N GLN A 212 1.34 2.89 6.68
CA GLN A 212 2.16 2.11 5.75
C GLN A 212 3.62 2.05 6.19
N ASP A 213 4.12 3.10 6.85
CA ASP A 213 5.51 3.17 7.31
C ASP A 213 5.68 2.22 8.50
N MET A 214 4.74 2.22 9.46
CA MET A 214 4.73 1.25 10.56
C MET A 214 4.70 -0.20 10.06
N LEU A 215 3.90 -0.48 9.03
CA LEU A 215 3.89 -1.81 8.45
C LEU A 215 5.22 -2.13 7.77
N ASP A 216 5.82 -1.20 6.99
CA ASP A 216 7.14 -1.38 6.39
C ASP A 216 8.25 -1.66 7.43
N ASP A 217 8.19 -1.00 8.58
CA ASP A 217 9.08 -1.21 9.73
C ASP A 217 8.86 -2.60 10.33
N LEU A 218 7.59 -3.01 10.56
CA LEU A 218 7.27 -4.33 11.09
C LEU A 218 7.75 -5.46 10.17
N TYR A 219 7.68 -5.28 8.85
CA TYR A 219 8.27 -6.24 7.92
C TYR A 219 9.79 -6.30 8.01
N ALA A 220 10.46 -5.16 8.19
CA ALA A 220 11.91 -5.12 8.36
C ALA A 220 12.36 -5.76 9.67
N ASP A 221 11.66 -5.49 10.76
CA ASP A 221 11.95 -6.02 12.10
C ASP A 221 11.87 -7.55 12.16
N TYR A 222 11.00 -8.15 11.34
CA TYR A 222 10.77 -9.60 11.28
C TYR A 222 11.36 -10.24 10.01
N GLU A 223 12.34 -9.57 9.39
CA GLU A 223 13.07 -10.14 8.25
C GLU A 223 13.94 -11.32 8.69
N ASP A 224 14.68 -11.16 9.79
CA ASP A 224 15.42 -12.23 10.46
C ASP A 224 14.82 -12.50 11.84
N LEU A 225 14.23 -13.70 12.01
CA LEU A 225 13.61 -14.09 13.28
C LEU A 225 14.63 -14.21 14.42
N ALA A 226 15.92 -14.38 14.11
CA ALA A 226 16.98 -14.40 15.13
C ALA A 226 17.09 -13.08 15.90
N ASP A 227 16.66 -11.96 15.30
CA ASP A 227 16.62 -10.64 15.93
C ASP A 227 15.40 -10.45 16.84
N GLN A 228 14.43 -11.37 16.81
CA GLN A 228 13.17 -11.33 17.57
C GLN A 228 13.03 -12.51 18.54
N PRO A 229 13.94 -12.67 19.54
CA PRO A 229 13.91 -13.82 20.46
C PRO A 229 12.68 -13.84 21.39
N GLU A 230 11.96 -12.72 21.50
CA GLU A 230 10.73 -12.62 22.29
C GLU A 230 9.52 -13.24 21.56
N LEU A 231 9.59 -13.41 20.23
CA LEU A 231 8.53 -14.05 19.47
C LEU A 231 8.60 -15.58 19.64
N ILE A 232 7.65 -16.12 20.39
CA ILE A 232 7.45 -17.57 20.51
C ILE A 232 6.40 -17.98 19.46
N GLU A 233 6.84 -18.66 18.39
CA GLU A 233 5.98 -19.02 17.26
C GLU A 233 4.76 -19.86 17.67
N ASP A 234 4.93 -20.79 18.62
CA ASP A 234 3.83 -21.62 19.12
C ASP A 234 2.73 -20.80 19.81
N ASP A 235 3.13 -19.82 20.63
CA ASP A 235 2.19 -18.92 21.33
C ASP A 235 1.47 -18.00 20.34
N PHE A 236 2.22 -17.50 19.34
CA PHE A 236 1.66 -16.72 18.24
C PHE A 236 0.61 -17.53 17.46
N ASP A 237 0.94 -18.77 17.09
CA ASP A 237 0.05 -19.66 16.35
C ASP A 237 -1.19 -20.01 17.17
N GLN A 238 -1.02 -20.25 18.48
CA GLN A 238 -2.13 -20.49 19.38
C GLN A 238 -3.09 -19.29 19.43
N LYS A 239 -2.58 -18.05 19.55
CA LYS A 239 -3.40 -16.83 19.53
C LYS A 239 -4.18 -16.68 18.21
N VAL A 240 -3.49 -16.87 17.07
CA VAL A 240 -4.10 -16.77 15.73
C VAL A 240 -5.18 -17.83 15.52
N GLU A 241 -4.90 -19.09 15.85
CA GLU A 241 -5.87 -20.18 15.69
C GLU A 241 -7.03 -20.08 16.69
N ALA A 242 -6.79 -19.62 17.92
CA ALA A 242 -7.86 -19.37 18.90
C ALA A 242 -8.85 -18.30 18.41
N ALA A 243 -8.35 -17.18 17.88
CA ALA A 243 -9.20 -16.12 17.31
C ALA A 243 -10.02 -16.63 16.11
N LYS A 244 -9.39 -17.38 15.18
CA LYS A 244 -10.09 -17.98 14.04
C LYS A 244 -11.13 -19.01 14.47
N ALA A 245 -10.80 -19.88 15.42
CA ALA A 245 -11.71 -20.88 15.96
C ALA A 245 -12.94 -20.22 16.61
N TYR A 246 -12.72 -19.13 17.36
CA TYR A 246 -13.79 -18.36 17.98
C TYR A 246 -14.71 -17.72 16.91
N ILE A 247 -14.16 -17.08 15.87
CA ILE A 247 -14.95 -16.53 14.76
C ILE A 247 -15.75 -17.63 14.07
N ALA A 248 -15.12 -18.77 13.79
CA ALA A 248 -15.79 -19.90 13.15
C ALA A 248 -16.92 -20.46 14.02
N ALA A 249 -16.72 -20.56 15.34
CA ALA A 249 -17.76 -20.99 16.28
C ALA A 249 -18.91 -19.97 16.36
N MET A 250 -18.59 -18.68 16.43
CA MET A 250 -19.57 -17.57 16.42
C MET A 250 -20.42 -17.58 15.14
N ALA A 251 -19.79 -17.85 13.99
CA ALA A 251 -20.46 -17.90 12.71
C ALA A 251 -21.30 -19.17 12.51
N ARG A 252 -21.14 -20.24 13.29
CA ARG A 252 -21.91 -21.49 13.18
C ARG A 252 -23.24 -21.49 13.98
N ALA A 253 -23.70 -20.35 14.49
CA ALA A 253 -24.76 -20.31 15.49
C ALA A 253 -26.06 -21.07 15.10
N ALA A 254 -26.50 -21.93 16.02
CA ALA A 254 -27.68 -22.81 16.07
C ALA A 254 -27.72 -24.08 15.21
N ASP A 255 -27.17 -24.10 13.98
CA ASP A 255 -27.24 -25.28 13.11
C ASP A 255 -25.85 -25.64 12.56
N VAL A 256 -25.39 -26.85 12.86
CA VAL A 256 -23.98 -27.30 12.75
C VAL A 256 -23.44 -27.28 11.30
N VAL A 257 -24.31 -27.08 10.31
CA VAL A 257 -24.00 -27.28 8.89
C VAL A 257 -23.76 -25.98 8.11
N THR A 258 -24.32 -24.84 8.54
CA THR A 258 -24.26 -23.59 7.74
C THR A 258 -23.90 -22.37 8.58
N LEU A 259 -23.03 -21.51 8.04
CA LEU A 259 -22.65 -20.25 8.68
C LEU A 259 -23.83 -19.26 8.66
N ASP A 260 -24.07 -18.58 9.77
CA ASP A 260 -25.09 -17.54 9.93
C ASP A 260 -24.85 -16.40 8.91
N PRO A 261 -25.77 -16.19 7.95
CA PRO A 261 -25.60 -15.20 6.89
C PRO A 261 -25.42 -13.76 7.41
N THR A 262 -26.00 -13.45 8.57
CA THR A 262 -25.93 -12.13 9.21
C THR A 262 -24.51 -11.87 9.71
N ILE A 263 -23.93 -12.84 10.42
CA ILE A 263 -22.54 -12.76 10.89
C ILE A 263 -21.58 -12.71 9.70
N ILE A 264 -21.78 -13.55 8.68
CA ILE A 264 -20.92 -13.55 7.50
C ILE A 264 -20.97 -12.22 6.75
N ALA A 265 -22.14 -11.57 6.66
CA ALA A 265 -22.24 -10.25 6.03
C ALA A 265 -21.38 -9.21 6.76
N VAL A 266 -21.33 -9.28 8.09
CA VAL A 266 -20.50 -8.41 8.93
C VAL A 266 -19.02 -8.72 8.75
N LEU A 267 -18.62 -9.99 8.78
CA LEU A 267 -17.21 -10.40 8.65
C LEU A 267 -16.59 -9.97 7.31
N LYS A 268 -17.40 -9.86 6.25
CA LYS A 268 -16.96 -9.34 4.95
C LYS A 268 -16.54 -7.87 4.98
N VAL A 269 -16.95 -7.11 5.98
CA VAL A 269 -16.61 -5.69 6.13
C VAL A 269 -15.35 -5.58 7.00
N GLN A 270 -14.24 -5.15 6.38
CA GLN A 270 -12.93 -5.05 7.05
C GLN A 270 -12.97 -4.25 8.36
N THR A 271 -13.74 -3.15 8.41
CA THR A 271 -13.89 -2.33 9.61
C THR A 271 -14.43 -3.14 10.79
N HIS A 272 -15.44 -3.99 10.55
CA HIS A 272 -16.02 -4.85 11.58
C HIS A 272 -15.11 -6.03 11.90
N PHE A 273 -14.55 -6.66 10.86
CA PHE A 273 -13.63 -7.79 11.04
C PHE A 273 -12.41 -7.40 11.86
N TYR A 274 -11.77 -6.27 11.55
CA TYR A 274 -10.59 -5.79 12.26
C TYR A 274 -10.91 -5.51 13.74
N SER A 275 -12.04 -4.85 14.04
CA SER A 275 -12.45 -4.57 15.41
C SER A 275 -12.80 -5.83 16.19
N LEU A 276 -13.48 -6.80 15.57
CA LEU A 276 -13.72 -8.11 16.17
C LEU A 276 -12.42 -8.86 16.43
N TRP A 277 -11.54 -8.94 15.43
CA TRP A 277 -10.23 -9.59 15.58
C TRP A 277 -9.42 -8.97 16.72
N SER A 278 -9.38 -7.63 16.80
CA SER A 278 -8.70 -6.91 17.89
C SER A 278 -9.25 -7.30 19.26
N LEU A 279 -10.58 -7.39 19.39
CA LEU A 279 -11.23 -7.83 20.62
C LEU A 279 -10.85 -9.27 20.98
N LEU A 280 -10.89 -10.18 20.01
CA LEU A 280 -10.56 -11.59 20.24
C LEU A 280 -9.10 -11.76 20.64
N VAL A 281 -8.16 -11.09 19.99
CA VAL A 281 -6.74 -11.23 20.31
C VAL A 281 -6.40 -10.62 21.68
N LEU A 282 -7.00 -9.47 22.02
CA LEU A 282 -6.60 -8.70 23.20
C LEU A 282 -7.45 -9.00 24.46
N HIS A 283 -8.65 -9.56 24.29
CA HIS A 283 -9.62 -9.74 25.36
C HIS A 283 -10.35 -11.09 25.34
N VAL A 284 -9.76 -12.13 24.73
CA VAL A 284 -10.41 -13.46 24.64
C VAL A 284 -10.86 -14.01 26.00
N ASP A 285 -10.06 -13.80 27.05
CA ASP A 285 -10.35 -14.34 28.40
C ASP A 285 -11.57 -13.70 29.07
N GLN A 286 -12.04 -12.56 28.56
CA GLN A 286 -13.20 -11.84 29.09
C GLN A 286 -14.48 -12.21 28.33
N LEU A 287 -14.37 -12.95 27.22
CA LEU A 287 -15.50 -13.24 26.35
C LEU A 287 -16.33 -14.43 26.86
N PRO A 288 -17.67 -14.35 26.75
CA PRO A 288 -18.52 -15.52 26.96
C PRO A 288 -18.28 -16.56 25.85
N PRO A 289 -18.85 -17.78 25.95
CA PRO A 289 -18.77 -18.76 24.87
C PRO A 289 -19.22 -18.18 23.52
N ALA A 290 -18.56 -18.58 22.43
CA ALA A 290 -18.75 -17.97 21.11
C ALA A 290 -20.21 -17.95 20.61
N ALA A 291 -21.03 -18.94 20.99
CA ALA A 291 -22.45 -18.98 20.66
C ALA A 291 -23.27 -17.90 21.38
N GLU A 292 -22.97 -17.63 22.66
CA GLU A 292 -23.60 -16.57 23.45
C GLU A 292 -23.14 -15.20 22.95
N PHE A 293 -21.84 -15.04 22.72
CA PHE A 293 -21.29 -13.81 22.15
C PHE A 293 -21.88 -13.51 20.77
N ALA A 294 -22.16 -14.53 19.93
CA ALA A 294 -22.79 -14.33 18.63
C ALA A 294 -24.14 -13.62 18.74
N VAL A 295 -24.94 -13.93 19.77
CA VAL A 295 -26.24 -13.28 20.01
C VAL A 295 -26.04 -11.82 20.38
N ILE A 296 -25.18 -11.57 21.37
CA ILE A 296 -24.85 -10.23 21.86
C ILE A 296 -24.30 -9.36 20.72
N TYR A 297 -23.38 -9.90 19.93
CA TYR A 297 -22.75 -9.20 18.82
C TYR A 297 -23.73 -8.87 17.68
N LYS A 298 -24.69 -9.77 17.39
CA LYS A 298 -25.77 -9.49 16.41
C LYS A 298 -26.67 -8.35 16.86
N GLU A 299 -27.11 -8.38 18.12
CA GLU A 299 -27.94 -7.31 18.70
C GLU A 299 -27.19 -5.97 18.66
N PHE A 300 -25.92 -5.97 19.07
CA PHE A 300 -25.05 -4.81 18.99
C PHE A 300 -24.94 -4.23 17.58
N LEU A 301 -24.66 -5.06 16.58
CA LEU A 301 -24.51 -4.57 15.20
C LEU A 301 -25.84 -4.15 14.56
N ALA A 302 -26.95 -4.78 14.94
CA ALA A 302 -28.27 -4.28 14.57
C ALA A 302 -28.48 -2.86 15.11
N ARG A 303 -28.09 -2.61 16.37
CA ARG A 303 -28.16 -1.27 16.97
C ARG A 303 -27.17 -0.28 16.35
N VAL A 304 -25.95 -0.69 16.01
CA VAL A 304 -25.01 0.13 15.23
C VAL A 304 -25.65 0.54 13.91
N GLY A 305 -26.34 -0.40 13.25
CA GLY A 305 -27.05 -0.17 12.00
C GLY A 305 -28.14 0.91 12.08
N THR A 306 -28.83 1.09 13.22
CA THR A 306 -29.85 2.16 13.37
C THR A 306 -29.25 3.56 13.44
N PHE A 307 -27.99 3.67 13.87
CA PHE A 307 -27.23 4.92 13.89
C PHE A 307 -26.52 5.22 12.56
N GLN A 308 -26.64 4.33 11.58
CA GLN A 308 -26.03 4.45 10.26
C GLN A 308 -27.09 4.36 9.15
N GLY A 309 -26.81 4.91 7.97
CA GLY A 309 -27.69 4.79 6.80
C GLY A 309 -28.38 6.11 6.41
N GLN A 310 -29.49 6.00 5.66
CA GLN A 310 -30.14 7.16 5.04
C GLN A 310 -30.89 8.05 6.03
N ASN A 311 -31.44 7.47 7.10
CA ASN A 311 -32.15 8.16 8.18
C ASN A 311 -31.64 7.66 9.54
N PRO A 312 -30.46 8.11 9.99
CA PRO A 312 -29.89 7.66 11.25
C PRO A 312 -30.74 8.14 12.44
N GLU A 313 -31.01 7.24 13.39
CA GLU A 313 -31.66 7.60 14.65
C GLU A 313 -30.74 8.50 15.49
N PRO A 314 -31.27 9.50 16.21
CA PRO A 314 -30.49 10.20 17.22
C PRO A 314 -30.23 9.27 18.42
N LEU A 315 -29.18 9.55 19.19
CA LEU A 315 -28.99 8.90 20.49
C LEU A 315 -30.19 9.22 21.40
N PRO A 316 -30.79 8.23 22.10
CA PRO A 316 -31.89 8.49 23.03
C PRO A 316 -31.49 9.44 24.16
N ASP A 317 -32.47 10.18 24.71
CA ASP A 317 -32.23 11.10 25.84
C ASP A 317 -31.74 10.38 27.11
N THR A 318 -32.12 9.10 27.27
CA THR A 318 -31.66 8.21 28.36
C THR A 318 -31.06 6.95 27.75
N PRO A 319 -29.81 7.01 27.26
CA PRO A 319 -29.24 5.92 26.48
C PRO A 319 -28.74 4.79 27.38
N SER A 320 -29.11 3.56 27.04
CA SER A 320 -28.54 2.35 27.66
C SER A 320 -27.05 2.21 27.35
N VAL A 321 -26.36 1.28 28.04
CA VAL A 321 -24.96 0.94 27.73
C VAL A 321 -24.81 0.49 26.27
N LEU A 322 -25.78 -0.30 25.79
CA LEU A 322 -25.86 -0.74 24.39
C LEU A 322 -25.97 0.45 23.43
N ASP A 323 -26.84 1.42 23.72
CA ASP A 323 -27.02 2.61 22.89
C ASP A 323 -25.74 3.44 22.78
N GLN A 324 -25.08 3.69 23.92
CA GLN A 324 -23.86 4.49 23.98
C GLN A 324 -22.73 3.80 23.20
N ALA A 325 -22.52 2.50 23.43
CA ALA A 325 -21.51 1.72 22.75
C ALA A 325 -21.78 1.63 21.23
N ALA A 326 -23.01 1.33 20.83
CA ALA A 326 -23.39 1.21 19.42
C ALA A 326 -23.28 2.55 18.67
N HIS A 327 -23.69 3.66 19.30
CA HIS A 327 -23.56 5.00 18.71
C HIS A 327 -22.08 5.40 18.53
N ALA A 328 -21.24 5.18 19.56
CA ALA A 328 -19.80 5.44 19.47
C ALA A 328 -19.14 4.59 18.39
N TYR A 329 -19.50 3.31 18.29
CA TYR A 329 -19.00 2.41 17.25
C TYR A 329 -19.43 2.89 15.85
N ALA A 330 -20.71 3.23 15.68
CA ALA A 330 -21.29 3.69 14.42
C ALA A 330 -20.57 4.94 13.89
N ALA A 331 -20.35 5.94 14.74
CA ALA A 331 -19.65 7.18 14.40
C ALA A 331 -18.20 6.93 13.92
N ASN A 332 -17.56 5.87 14.44
CA ASN A 332 -16.17 5.55 14.15
C ASN A 332 -16.01 4.42 13.11
N ALA A 333 -17.11 3.89 12.57
CA ALA A 333 -17.08 2.87 11.51
C ALA A 333 -17.16 3.46 10.09
N THR A 334 -17.31 4.78 9.95
CA THR A 334 -17.37 5.50 8.67
C THR A 334 -16.24 6.53 8.55
N GLY A 335 -15.99 7.03 7.34
CA GLY A 335 -14.95 8.04 7.09
C GLY A 335 -13.54 7.48 7.32
N ALA A 336 -12.78 8.10 8.22
CA ALA A 336 -11.42 7.72 8.60
C ALA A 336 -11.38 6.51 9.54
N SER A 337 -12.16 5.47 9.24
CA SER A 337 -12.38 4.30 10.13
C SER A 337 -11.13 3.44 10.34
N THR A 338 -10.11 3.62 9.52
CA THR A 338 -8.83 2.90 9.61
C THR A 338 -7.80 3.61 10.50
N GLU A 339 -8.07 4.84 10.93
CA GLU A 339 -7.19 5.58 11.83
C GLU A 339 -7.22 5.02 13.25
N LEU A 340 -6.13 5.21 13.98
CA LEU A 340 -5.95 4.65 15.32
C LEU A 340 -7.06 5.07 16.31
N PRO A 341 -7.44 6.36 16.45
CA PRO A 341 -8.48 6.76 17.40
C PRO A 341 -9.83 6.09 17.14
N GLN A 342 -10.19 5.93 15.87
CA GLN A 342 -11.43 5.30 15.42
C GLN A 342 -11.40 3.80 15.71
N ARG A 343 -10.29 3.11 15.40
CA ARG A 343 -10.08 1.70 15.73
C ARG A 343 -10.17 1.45 17.24
N GLN A 344 -9.52 2.30 18.04
CA GLN A 344 -9.57 2.21 19.51
C GLN A 344 -10.98 2.45 20.05
N THR A 345 -11.69 3.45 19.53
CA THR A 345 -13.06 3.74 19.98
C THR A 345 -14.01 2.57 19.69
N ARG A 346 -13.87 1.92 18.53
CA ARG A 346 -14.64 0.72 18.19
C ARG A 346 -14.28 -0.46 19.08
N LEU A 347 -13.00 -0.68 19.39
CA LEU A 347 -12.59 -1.73 20.32
C LEU A 347 -13.19 -1.46 21.72
N ASN A 348 -13.07 -0.25 22.24
CA ASN A 348 -13.62 0.13 23.54
C ASN A 348 -15.13 -0.08 23.60
N ALA A 349 -15.87 0.26 22.53
CA ALA A 349 -17.31 0.00 22.47
C ALA A 349 -17.65 -1.49 22.57
N LEU A 350 -16.86 -2.36 21.94
CA LEU A 350 -17.02 -3.81 22.05
C LEU A 350 -16.64 -4.34 23.44
N VAL A 351 -15.59 -3.80 24.06
CA VAL A 351 -15.20 -4.16 25.44
C VAL A 351 -16.28 -3.77 26.44
N THR A 352 -16.86 -2.58 26.33
CA THR A 352 -17.97 -2.11 27.17
C THR A 352 -19.18 -3.05 27.11
N LEU A 353 -19.47 -3.60 25.94
CA LEU A 353 -20.57 -4.56 25.74
C LEU A 353 -20.39 -5.84 26.55
N ILE A 354 -19.14 -6.28 26.74
CA ILE A 354 -18.79 -7.50 27.47
C ILE A 354 -18.71 -7.23 28.98
N GLY A 355 -18.10 -6.11 29.38
CA GLY A 355 -17.97 -5.72 30.78
C GLY A 355 -19.28 -5.29 31.45
N GLY A 356 -20.29 -4.85 30.69
CA GLY A 356 -21.60 -4.44 31.21
C GLY A 356 -22.49 -5.58 31.75
N GLN A 357 -22.07 -6.85 31.63
CA GLN A 357 -22.82 -8.03 32.09
C GLN A 357 -22.60 -8.36 33.58
N GLU A 358 -21.52 -7.88 34.22
CA GLU A 358 -21.25 -8.19 35.64
C GLU A 358 -22.21 -7.49 36.62
N THR A 359 -22.94 -6.46 36.20
CA THR A 359 -23.84 -5.69 37.09
C THR A 359 -25.30 -6.14 37.09
N ALA A 360 -25.69 -7.14 36.28
CA ALA A 360 -27.09 -7.56 36.15
C ALA A 360 -27.44 -8.90 36.84
N ALA A 361 -26.44 -9.65 37.34
CA ALA A 361 -26.65 -10.96 37.97
C ALA A 361 -26.56 -10.94 39.51
N GLY A 362 -26.49 -9.75 40.13
CA GLY A 362 -26.21 -9.56 41.57
C GLY A 362 -27.35 -9.00 42.40
N GLU A 363 -28.58 -8.89 41.88
CA GLU A 363 -29.75 -8.48 42.67
C GLU A 363 -30.94 -9.41 42.38
N ASN A 364 -31.05 -10.47 43.18
CA ASN A 364 -32.31 -11.06 43.64
C ASN A 364 -32.07 -11.87 44.92
#